data_AF-A0A9D8BPE9-F1
#
_entry.id   AF-A0A9D8BPE9-F1
#
_cell.length_a   1.000
_cell.length_b   1.000
_cell.length_c   1.000
_cell.angle_alpha   90.00
_cell.angle_beta   90.00
_cell.angle_gamma   90.00
#
_symmetry.space_group_name_H-M   'P 1'
#
loop_
_entity.id
_entity.type
_entity.pdbx_description
1 polymer ?
#
loop_
_entity_poly.entity_id
_entity_poly.type
_entity_poly.pdbx_seq_one_letter_code
_entity_poly.pdbx_strand_id
1 'polypeptide(L)'
;MVRGRKTQREKRDGFQRYLRALRGRALDNEIAFYTPLVTHFLAGVLHYDADSEIDINRRQETSRPDLLLFSPFDKSPWIVGEVKQDDCEIRDDGRRAKLWKEQIIEKRYLRPATFYVLLIAPYTFRVCNLDGGILAGFDILERDDMVGQAGEVVDIKANGACAGTAENVRQILHMITRETAEQAPQYVAFREGRIKSGRIPLDLLSLPVLEDVVLRATRDLTRHCRTAFHRLRAEHEAAHREIQKLEAHLDKVRQLGVLVRPDQLRRHESRVLRRKRKAIPLCQVFDYDYPLFERDQAYASEKAQNHAEDLFLSNTAYVALCRLVFVRICEDAGLTSKKISNSGIAAWRNLVSAIKSRYQSLLRLAFEDVSHIYSRLFEEQVFDWFGQTDSDLHQVIERILFELNAFDFHNVGRDLLGMMYQTLRPRAERKRLGEYYTDEPVVDFVLRRVGILDDPHLMQKRVLDPACGSFTFGIRLLHHLLRRAEAQSLSAANTLELGRRVAHGWDINPFATLPFSPEQSFPVSPRIH
;
A
#
# COMPACT_ATOMS: atom_id res chain seq x y z
N MET A 1 -19.90 -7.29 -41.83
CA MET A 1 -18.46 -7.30 -42.20
C MET A 1 -17.85 -5.95 -42.61
N VAL A 2 -18.62 -4.86 -42.79
CA VAL A 2 -18.08 -3.56 -43.27
C VAL A 2 -17.70 -2.58 -42.13
N ARG A 3 -18.23 -2.74 -40.91
CA ARG A 3 -17.88 -1.90 -39.74
C ARG A 3 -16.52 -2.23 -39.10
N GLY A 4 -15.95 -3.42 -39.35
CA GLY A 4 -14.65 -3.84 -38.79
C GLY A 4 -13.41 -3.38 -39.57
N ARG A 5 -13.57 -2.90 -40.82
CA ARG A 5 -12.44 -2.46 -41.67
C ARG A 5 -12.13 -0.96 -41.55
N LYS A 6 -13.07 -0.12 -41.11
CA LYS A 6 -12.84 1.33 -40.91
C LYS A 6 -11.98 1.62 -39.67
N THR A 7 -12.23 0.92 -38.57
CA THR A 7 -11.47 1.05 -37.31
C THR A 7 -10.00 0.60 -37.39
N GLN A 8 -9.65 -0.26 -38.35
CA GLN A 8 -8.25 -0.69 -38.56
C GLN A 8 -7.45 0.26 -39.48
N ARG A 9 -8.12 0.98 -40.39
CA ARG A 9 -7.47 1.94 -41.30
C ARG A 9 -7.24 3.31 -40.64
N GLU A 10 -8.09 3.68 -39.67
CA GLU A 10 -7.98 4.93 -38.90
C GLU A 10 -6.85 4.92 -37.84
N LYS A 11 -6.40 3.74 -37.38
CA LYS A 11 -5.26 3.61 -36.46
C LYS A 11 -3.89 3.64 -37.14
N ARG A 12 -3.82 3.45 -38.46
CA ARG A 12 -2.55 3.25 -39.19
C ARG A 12 -1.68 4.50 -39.38
N ASP A 13 -2.16 5.69 -39.05
CA ASP A 13 -1.48 6.95 -39.36
C ASP A 13 -1.34 7.91 -38.17
N GLY A 14 -1.40 7.40 -36.93
CA GLY A 14 -1.38 8.21 -35.70
C GLY A 14 -0.19 9.18 -35.64
N PHE A 15 1.00 8.69 -35.97
CA PHE A 15 2.22 9.52 -35.92
C PHE A 15 2.25 10.62 -37.00
N GLN A 16 1.80 10.36 -38.22
CA GLN A 16 1.74 11.41 -39.25
C GLN A 16 0.66 12.46 -38.96
N ARG A 17 -0.44 12.06 -38.29
CA ARG A 17 -1.42 13.03 -37.77
C ARG A 17 -0.83 13.89 -36.66
N TYR A 18 0.00 13.30 -35.78
CA TYR A 18 0.75 14.04 -34.78
C TYR A 18 1.69 15.06 -35.43
N LEU A 19 2.53 14.65 -36.39
CA LEU A 19 3.42 15.55 -37.14
C LEU A 19 2.67 16.68 -37.85
N ARG A 20 1.53 16.37 -38.49
CA ARG A 20 0.69 17.39 -39.13
C ARG A 20 0.11 18.40 -38.14
N ALA A 21 -0.27 17.94 -36.95
CA ALA A 21 -0.77 18.84 -35.91
C ALA A 21 0.31 19.79 -35.39
N LEU A 22 1.55 19.29 -35.22
CA LEU A 22 2.69 20.11 -34.80
C LEU A 22 3.04 21.23 -35.79
N ARG A 23 2.87 20.98 -37.09
CA ARG A 23 3.07 22.00 -38.14
C ARG A 23 1.96 23.06 -38.19
N GLY A 24 0.88 22.88 -37.41
CA GLY A 24 -0.24 23.83 -37.28
C GLY A 24 -0.16 24.68 -36.01
N ARG A 25 -1.32 25.11 -35.50
CA ARG A 25 -1.44 25.91 -34.26
C ARG A 25 -1.19 25.16 -32.95
N ALA A 26 -0.79 23.88 -33.00
CA ALA A 26 -0.60 23.07 -31.79
C ALA A 26 0.55 23.56 -30.90
N LEU A 27 1.44 24.40 -31.44
CA LEU A 27 2.56 25.00 -30.73
C LEU A 27 2.26 26.39 -30.15
N ASP A 28 1.04 26.93 -30.38
CA ASP A 28 0.68 28.30 -29.94
C ASP A 28 0.61 28.40 -28.41
N ASN A 29 0.28 27.31 -27.71
CA ASN A 29 0.37 27.17 -26.25
C ASN A 29 0.34 25.70 -25.81
N GLU A 30 0.63 25.43 -24.54
CA GLU A 30 0.82 24.09 -23.98
C GLU A 30 -0.50 23.28 -23.97
N ILE A 31 -1.61 23.98 -23.77
CA ILE A 31 -2.95 23.39 -23.79
C ILE A 31 -3.30 22.89 -25.19
N ALA A 32 -2.90 23.63 -26.23
CA ALA A 32 -3.08 23.23 -27.63
C ALA A 32 -2.25 21.97 -27.96
N PHE A 33 -1.08 21.79 -27.33
CA PHE A 33 -0.23 20.62 -27.50
C PHE A 33 -0.79 19.34 -26.88
N TYR A 34 -1.55 19.44 -25.78
CA TYR A 34 -2.15 18.26 -25.15
C TYR A 34 -3.09 17.47 -26.08
N THR A 35 -3.83 18.15 -26.95
CA THR A 35 -4.80 17.48 -27.83
C THR A 35 -4.13 16.51 -28.82
N PRO A 36 -3.13 16.90 -29.63
CA PRO A 36 -2.42 15.98 -30.50
C PRO A 36 -1.59 14.96 -29.72
N LEU A 37 -1.00 15.34 -28.57
CA LEU A 37 -0.29 14.39 -27.70
C LEU A 37 -1.21 13.24 -27.28
N VAL A 38 -2.40 13.54 -26.74
CA VAL A 38 -3.34 12.50 -26.29
C VAL A 38 -3.90 11.71 -27.46
N THR A 39 -4.47 12.39 -28.46
CA THR A 39 -5.30 11.73 -29.48
C THR A 39 -4.50 11.04 -30.58
N HIS A 40 -3.35 11.59 -30.96
CA HIS A 40 -2.57 11.09 -32.09
C HIS A 40 -1.38 10.28 -31.63
N PHE A 41 -0.73 10.67 -30.54
CA PHE A 41 0.45 9.99 -30.03
C PHE A 41 0.13 8.91 -29.00
N LEU A 42 -0.38 9.28 -27.82
CA LEU A 42 -0.62 8.33 -26.73
C LEU A 42 -1.70 7.29 -27.13
N ALA A 43 -2.81 7.73 -27.71
CA ALA A 43 -3.86 6.82 -28.20
C ALA A 43 -3.55 6.24 -29.58
N GLY A 44 -3.05 7.05 -30.52
CA GLY A 44 -2.83 6.63 -31.91
C GLY A 44 -1.56 5.80 -32.15
N VAL A 45 -0.50 6.03 -31.37
CA VAL A 45 0.78 5.33 -31.49
C VAL A 45 1.00 4.35 -30.34
N LEU A 46 0.82 4.77 -29.07
CA LEU A 46 1.04 3.90 -27.91
C LEU A 46 -0.18 3.05 -27.53
N HIS A 47 -1.32 3.28 -28.20
CA HIS A 47 -2.58 2.54 -28.07
C HIS A 47 -3.34 2.67 -26.76
N TYR A 48 -3.04 3.67 -25.93
CA TYR A 48 -3.81 3.95 -24.72
C TYR A 48 -5.25 4.38 -25.01
N ASP A 49 -6.17 3.98 -24.15
CA ASP A 49 -7.54 4.48 -24.16
C ASP A 49 -7.58 5.92 -23.63
N ALA A 50 -8.03 6.85 -24.47
CA ALA A 50 -7.96 8.28 -24.16
C ALA A 50 -8.90 8.71 -23.02
N ASP A 51 -9.96 7.95 -22.75
CA ASP A 51 -10.98 8.32 -21.77
C ASP A 51 -10.73 7.67 -20.40
N SER A 52 -10.06 6.51 -20.36
CA SER A 52 -9.91 5.71 -19.15
C SER A 52 -8.47 5.39 -18.74
N GLU A 53 -7.48 5.65 -19.60
CA GLU A 53 -6.07 5.31 -19.33
C GLU A 53 -5.11 6.52 -19.42
N ILE A 54 -5.60 7.68 -19.85
CA ILE A 54 -4.83 8.92 -19.98
C ILE A 54 -5.50 10.01 -19.16
N ASP A 55 -4.70 10.74 -18.39
CA ASP A 55 -5.17 11.85 -17.59
C ASP A 55 -4.21 13.03 -17.70
N ILE A 56 -4.74 14.19 -18.07
CA ILE A 56 -3.97 15.42 -18.33
C ILE A 56 -4.41 16.52 -17.36
N ASN A 57 -3.43 17.17 -16.73
CA ASN A 57 -3.66 18.33 -15.89
C ASN A 57 -3.90 19.61 -16.71
N ARG A 58 -5.05 19.70 -17.39
CA ARG A 58 -5.40 20.87 -18.22
C ARG A 58 -5.55 22.18 -17.44
N ARG A 59 -5.74 22.09 -16.12
CA ARG A 59 -5.88 23.24 -15.23
C ARG A 59 -4.55 23.75 -14.69
N GLN A 60 -3.44 23.08 -15.02
CA GLN A 60 -2.09 23.40 -14.54
C GLN A 60 -2.06 23.55 -13.01
N GLU A 61 -2.78 22.66 -12.31
CA GLU A 61 -2.76 22.61 -10.85
C GLU A 61 -1.34 22.27 -10.38
N THR A 62 -0.73 23.14 -9.58
CA THR A 62 0.70 23.12 -9.26
C THR A 62 1.18 21.86 -8.55
N SER A 63 0.26 21.12 -7.91
CA SER A 63 0.53 19.91 -7.11
C SER A 63 0.34 18.60 -7.89
N ARG A 64 0.11 18.68 -9.20
CA ARG A 64 -0.23 17.52 -10.03
C ARG A 64 0.60 17.49 -11.31
N PRO A 65 1.15 16.32 -11.70
CA PRO A 65 1.89 16.17 -12.94
C PRO A 65 1.01 16.46 -14.17
N ASP A 66 1.65 16.87 -15.26
CA ASP A 66 0.96 17.23 -16.51
C ASP A 66 0.23 16.04 -17.13
N LEU A 67 0.81 14.85 -17.01
CA LEU A 67 0.30 13.61 -17.58
C LEU A 67 0.40 12.47 -16.57
N LEU A 68 -0.65 11.64 -16.50
CA LEU A 68 -0.61 10.31 -15.91
C LEU A 68 -1.07 9.30 -16.96
N LEU A 69 -0.31 8.21 -17.11
CA LEU A 69 -0.78 7.03 -17.84
C LEU A 69 -1.08 5.92 -16.85
N PHE A 70 -2.26 5.34 -16.99
CA PHE A 70 -2.73 4.27 -16.13
C PHE A 70 -2.51 2.92 -16.77
N SER A 71 -2.04 1.95 -15.98
CA SER A 71 -1.91 0.58 -16.46
C SER A 71 -3.29 -0.05 -16.65
N PRO A 72 -3.55 -0.69 -17.79
CA PRO A 72 -4.79 -1.46 -18.00
C PRO A 72 -4.93 -2.65 -17.05
N PHE A 73 -3.82 -3.13 -16.44
CA PHE A 73 -3.80 -4.27 -15.53
C PHE A 73 -4.52 -3.98 -14.21
N ASP A 74 -4.23 -2.86 -13.55
CA ASP A 74 -4.72 -2.56 -12.19
C ASP A 74 -5.19 -1.10 -11.99
N LYS A 75 -5.25 -0.33 -13.09
CA LYS A 75 -5.61 1.09 -13.13
C LYS A 75 -4.75 1.96 -12.23
N SER A 76 -3.49 1.57 -12.00
CA SER A 76 -2.52 2.37 -11.26
C SER A 76 -1.74 3.32 -12.18
N PRO A 77 -1.35 4.52 -11.70
CA PRO A 77 -0.57 5.49 -12.47
C PRO A 77 0.90 5.04 -12.56
N TRP A 78 1.18 4.20 -13.56
CA TRP A 78 2.49 3.57 -13.72
C TRP A 78 3.50 4.46 -14.46
N ILE A 79 3.02 5.47 -15.19
CA ILE A 79 3.87 6.50 -15.81
C ILE A 79 3.38 7.88 -15.39
N VAL A 80 4.33 8.70 -14.97
CA VAL A 80 4.14 10.12 -14.72
C VAL A 80 4.82 10.88 -15.85
N GLY A 81 4.10 11.81 -16.47
CA GLY A 81 4.62 12.62 -17.56
C GLY A 81 4.73 14.09 -17.19
N GLU A 82 5.81 14.71 -17.66
CA GLU A 82 6.05 16.15 -17.57
C GLU A 82 6.17 16.70 -18.99
N VAL A 83 5.39 17.73 -19.29
CA VAL A 83 5.28 18.30 -20.62
C VAL A 83 5.94 19.67 -20.64
N LYS A 84 6.67 19.98 -21.72
CA LYS A 84 7.30 21.27 -21.96
C LYS A 84 7.01 21.74 -23.39
N GLN A 85 6.93 23.04 -23.57
CA GLN A 85 6.73 23.64 -24.88
C GLN A 85 8.01 23.67 -25.73
N ASP A 86 9.16 23.83 -25.07
CA ASP A 86 10.46 23.94 -25.73
C ASP A 86 11.25 22.65 -25.54
N ASP A 87 11.63 22.04 -26.67
CA ASP A 87 12.43 20.83 -26.73
C ASP A 87 13.79 20.97 -26.03
N CYS A 88 14.35 22.18 -25.95
CA CYS A 88 15.64 22.39 -25.29
C CYS A 88 15.58 22.18 -23.77
N GLU A 89 14.40 22.29 -23.14
CA GLU A 89 14.22 21.96 -21.71
C GLU A 89 14.49 20.47 -21.42
N ILE A 90 14.37 19.62 -22.44
CA ILE A 90 14.58 18.18 -22.32
C ILE A 90 15.88 17.75 -23.01
N ARG A 91 16.24 18.34 -24.16
CA ARG A 91 17.46 17.98 -24.90
C ARG A 91 18.72 18.44 -24.18
N ASP A 92 18.71 19.61 -23.53
CA ASP A 92 19.84 20.10 -22.75
C ASP A 92 19.95 19.35 -21.41
N ASP A 93 21.14 18.86 -21.09
CA ASP A 93 21.38 18.07 -19.88
C ASP A 93 21.20 18.89 -18.60
N GLY A 94 21.60 20.17 -18.61
CA GLY A 94 21.50 21.07 -17.46
C GLY A 94 20.06 21.46 -17.16
N ARG A 95 19.29 21.83 -18.19
CA ARG A 95 17.86 22.15 -18.07
C ARG A 95 17.06 20.91 -17.67
N ARG A 96 17.34 19.76 -18.26
CA ARG A 96 16.67 18.49 -17.90
C ARG A 96 16.95 18.09 -16.45
N ALA A 97 18.18 18.26 -15.96
CA ALA A 97 18.51 18.01 -14.56
C ALA A 97 17.77 18.96 -13.61
N LYS A 98 17.64 20.23 -13.98
CA LYS A 98 16.84 21.21 -13.23
C LYS A 98 15.35 20.83 -13.23
N LEU A 99 14.81 20.48 -14.38
CA LEU A 99 13.43 20.00 -14.54
C LEU A 99 13.15 18.80 -13.64
N TRP A 100 14.05 17.82 -13.64
CA TRP A 100 13.95 16.63 -12.80
C TRP A 100 13.87 16.99 -11.31
N LYS A 101 14.78 17.85 -10.85
CA LYS A 101 14.82 18.28 -9.45
C LYS A 101 13.55 19.03 -9.05
N GLU A 102 13.19 20.08 -9.80
CA GLU A 102 12.10 20.99 -9.43
C GLU A 102 10.72 20.35 -9.61
N GLN A 103 10.49 19.61 -10.70
CA GLN A 103 9.16 19.06 -10.98
C GLN A 103 8.99 17.66 -10.38
N ILE A 104 9.93 16.75 -10.61
CA ILE A 104 9.74 15.34 -10.23
C ILE A 104 9.95 15.15 -8.72
N ILE A 105 11.02 15.72 -8.17
CA ILE A 105 11.43 15.51 -6.77
C ILE A 105 10.75 16.49 -5.81
N GLU A 106 10.88 17.80 -6.06
CA GLU A 106 10.39 18.84 -5.13
C GLU A 106 8.85 18.91 -5.10
N LYS A 107 8.17 18.76 -6.24
CA LYS A 107 6.68 18.71 -6.27
C LYS A 107 6.08 17.34 -6.00
N ARG A 108 6.87 16.32 -5.65
CA ARG A 108 6.39 14.97 -5.28
C ARG A 108 5.51 14.30 -6.34
N TYR A 109 5.88 14.41 -7.61
CA TYR A 109 5.08 13.86 -8.71
C TYR A 109 5.11 12.33 -8.77
N LEU A 110 6.16 11.69 -8.25
CA LEU A 110 6.24 10.24 -8.17
C LEU A 110 5.09 9.68 -7.31
N ARG A 111 4.41 8.68 -7.84
CA ARG A 111 3.35 7.92 -7.17
C ARG A 111 3.85 6.53 -6.76
N PRO A 112 3.16 5.85 -5.83
CA PRO A 112 3.56 4.53 -5.36
C PRO A 112 3.65 3.48 -6.48
N ALA A 113 2.84 3.63 -7.53
CA ALA A 113 2.87 2.75 -8.69
C ALA A 113 3.78 3.20 -9.84
N THR A 114 4.34 4.41 -9.77
CA THR A 114 5.18 4.97 -10.85
C THR A 114 6.40 4.08 -11.08
N PHE A 115 6.59 3.70 -12.34
CA PHE A 115 7.67 2.86 -12.81
C PHE A 115 8.57 3.60 -13.81
N TYR A 116 7.98 4.50 -14.62
CA TYR A 116 8.71 5.38 -15.52
C TYR A 116 8.27 6.83 -15.37
N VAL A 117 9.18 7.74 -15.70
CA VAL A 117 8.88 9.16 -15.91
C VAL A 117 9.03 9.46 -17.40
N LEU A 118 8.04 10.13 -17.99
CA LEU A 118 8.02 10.47 -19.40
C LEU A 118 8.17 11.99 -19.58
N LEU A 119 9.33 12.44 -20.06
CA LEU A 119 9.52 13.84 -20.40
C LEU A 119 9.16 14.05 -21.87
N ILE A 120 8.29 15.03 -22.13
CA ILE A 120 7.71 15.27 -23.46
C ILE A 120 7.83 16.74 -23.84
N ALA A 121 8.37 16.99 -25.03
CA ALA A 121 8.22 18.24 -25.75
C ALA A 121 7.76 17.90 -27.18
N PRO A 122 7.34 18.89 -27.99
CA PRO A 122 6.73 18.63 -29.29
C PRO A 122 7.52 17.66 -30.19
N TYR A 123 8.85 17.79 -30.22
CA TYR A 123 9.74 17.00 -31.06
C TYR A 123 10.70 16.10 -30.27
N THR A 124 10.45 15.88 -28.97
CA THR A 124 11.38 15.18 -28.06
C THR A 124 10.62 14.31 -27.06
N PHE A 125 10.99 13.04 -26.99
CA PHE A 125 10.46 12.11 -25.99
C PHE A 125 11.59 11.44 -25.23
N ARG A 126 11.52 11.40 -23.90
CA ARG A 126 12.46 10.67 -23.04
C ARG A 126 11.72 9.83 -22.01
N VAL A 127 11.97 8.53 -22.02
CA VAL A 127 11.54 7.60 -20.97
C VAL A 127 12.69 7.47 -19.97
N CYS A 128 12.44 7.89 -18.74
CA CYS A 128 13.39 7.85 -17.66
C CYS A 128 13.03 6.76 -16.64
N ASN A 129 14.05 6.16 -16.03
CA ASN A 129 13.88 5.42 -14.78
C ASN A 129 13.57 6.37 -13.61
N LEU A 130 13.37 5.81 -12.42
CA LEU A 130 13.00 6.59 -11.23
C LEU A 130 14.16 7.42 -10.64
N ASP A 131 15.38 7.26 -11.15
CA ASP A 131 16.57 8.01 -10.75
C ASP A 131 16.95 9.11 -11.77
N GLY A 132 16.16 9.29 -12.83
CA GLY A 132 16.39 10.29 -13.88
C GLY A 132 17.26 9.82 -15.05
N GLY A 133 17.70 8.56 -15.03
CA GLY A 133 18.45 7.93 -16.11
C GLY A 133 17.55 7.63 -17.32
N ILE A 134 17.98 8.07 -18.51
CA ILE A 134 17.24 7.86 -19.76
C ILE A 134 17.37 6.41 -20.22
N LEU A 135 16.23 5.72 -20.36
CA LEU A 135 16.12 4.33 -20.80
C LEU A 135 15.82 4.20 -22.29
N ALA A 136 14.93 5.06 -22.81
CA ALA A 136 14.52 5.08 -24.21
C ALA A 136 14.06 6.49 -24.59
N GLY A 137 13.98 6.77 -25.88
CA GLY A 137 13.49 8.06 -26.36
C GLY A 137 13.91 8.32 -27.79
N PHE A 138 13.38 9.40 -28.35
CA PHE A 138 13.73 9.82 -29.69
C PHE A 138 13.53 11.32 -29.89
N ASP A 139 14.16 11.83 -30.95
CA ASP A 139 13.97 13.18 -31.45
C ASP A 139 13.36 13.14 -32.84
N ILE A 140 12.44 14.05 -33.12
CA ILE A 140 11.85 14.24 -34.45
C ILE A 140 12.66 15.32 -35.17
N LEU A 141 13.12 15.02 -36.38
CA LEU A 141 13.84 15.98 -37.22
C LEU A 141 12.87 16.98 -37.84
N GLU A 142 13.10 18.27 -37.58
CA GLU A 142 12.25 19.36 -38.10
C GLU A 142 12.65 19.82 -39.50
N ARG A 143 13.94 19.67 -39.85
CA ARG A 143 14.54 20.06 -41.12
C ARG A 143 15.45 18.94 -41.58
N ASP A 144 15.72 18.91 -42.89
CA ASP A 144 16.74 18.03 -43.43
C ASP A 144 18.09 18.42 -42.82
N ASP A 145 18.76 17.46 -42.19
CA ASP A 145 20.10 17.61 -41.65
C ASP A 145 21.07 16.67 -42.40
N MET A 146 22.35 16.67 -42.03
CA MET A 146 23.34 15.83 -42.71
C MET A 146 23.10 14.32 -42.50
N VAL A 147 22.20 13.93 -41.58
CA VAL A 147 22.05 12.56 -41.06
C VAL A 147 20.64 11.99 -41.31
N GLY A 148 19.63 12.81 -41.63
CA GLY A 148 18.24 12.40 -41.85
C GLY A 148 17.33 13.47 -42.47
N GLN A 149 16.10 13.08 -42.80
CA GLN A 149 15.07 13.91 -43.47
C GLN A 149 14.04 14.47 -42.49
N ALA A 150 13.43 15.61 -42.82
CA ALA A 150 12.38 16.22 -42.01
C ALA A 150 11.18 15.26 -41.79
N GLY A 151 10.89 14.95 -40.53
CA GLY A 151 9.87 13.97 -40.12
C GLY A 151 10.42 12.58 -39.84
N GLU A 152 11.72 12.33 -40.02
CA GLU A 152 12.40 11.16 -39.48
C GLU A 152 12.59 11.27 -37.96
N VAL A 153 12.85 10.12 -37.36
CA VAL A 153 12.98 9.93 -35.92
C VAL A 153 14.36 9.40 -35.62
N VAL A 154 15.11 10.10 -34.76
CA VAL A 154 16.43 9.70 -34.29
C VAL A 154 16.29 8.99 -32.95
N ASP A 155 16.61 7.70 -32.91
CA ASP A 155 16.66 6.92 -31.67
C ASP A 155 17.94 7.27 -30.89
N ILE A 156 17.77 7.77 -29.67
CA ILE A 156 18.88 8.21 -28.80
C ILE A 156 19.72 7.06 -28.23
N LYS A 157 19.25 5.81 -28.36
CA LYS A 157 19.99 4.61 -27.92
C LYS A 157 20.67 3.90 -29.09
N ALA A 158 20.04 3.89 -30.26
CA ALA A 158 20.61 3.26 -31.46
C ALA A 158 21.50 4.20 -32.28
N ASN A 159 21.50 5.52 -32.01
CA ASN A 159 22.26 6.54 -32.74
C ASN A 159 22.04 6.49 -34.27
N GLY A 160 20.81 6.23 -34.70
CA GLY A 160 20.43 6.17 -36.11
C GLY A 160 19.06 6.81 -36.37
N ALA A 161 18.94 7.45 -37.53
CA ALA A 161 17.66 7.95 -38.03
C ALA A 161 16.84 6.81 -38.65
N CYS A 162 15.54 6.82 -38.41
CA CYS A 162 14.61 5.91 -39.05
C CYS A 162 13.36 6.67 -39.53
N ALA A 163 12.63 6.06 -40.47
CA ALA A 163 11.40 6.63 -40.96
C ALA A 163 10.42 6.91 -39.80
N GLY A 164 9.85 8.11 -39.76
CA GLY A 164 8.84 8.52 -38.78
C GLY A 164 7.50 7.82 -38.99
N THR A 165 7.44 6.54 -38.66
CA THR A 165 6.22 5.73 -38.71
C THR A 165 5.75 5.40 -37.30
N ALA A 166 4.45 5.20 -37.13
CA ALA A 166 3.89 4.79 -35.85
C ALA A 166 4.43 3.43 -35.35
N GLU A 167 4.92 2.59 -36.26
CA GLU A 167 5.51 1.29 -35.93
C GLU A 167 6.93 1.45 -35.37
N ASN A 168 7.79 2.22 -36.04
CA ASN A 168 9.16 2.48 -35.58
C ASN A 168 9.15 3.20 -34.22
N VAL A 169 8.32 4.24 -34.07
CA VAL A 169 8.20 4.99 -32.80
C VAL A 169 7.74 4.09 -31.66
N ARG A 170 6.77 3.20 -31.92
CA ARG A 170 6.28 2.24 -30.93
C ARG A 170 7.34 1.21 -30.58
N GLN A 171 8.20 0.80 -31.52
CA GLN A 171 9.32 -0.09 -31.25
C GLN A 171 10.35 0.57 -30.33
N ILE A 172 10.71 1.84 -30.59
CA ILE A 172 11.60 2.62 -29.72
C ILE A 172 10.99 2.74 -28.31
N LEU A 173 9.70 3.06 -28.22
CA LEU A 173 8.98 3.24 -26.96
C LEU A 173 8.26 1.96 -26.46
N HIS A 174 8.69 0.76 -26.88
CA HIS A 174 7.95 -0.48 -26.63
C HIS A 174 7.64 -0.68 -25.13
N MET A 175 8.58 -0.27 -24.26
CA MET A 175 8.50 -0.40 -22.80
C MET A 175 7.37 0.40 -22.15
N ILE A 176 6.81 1.41 -22.83
CA ILE A 176 5.71 2.24 -22.30
C ILE A 176 4.41 2.11 -23.11
N THR A 177 4.33 1.17 -24.04
CA THR A 177 3.10 0.90 -24.81
C THR A 177 2.01 0.32 -23.92
N ARG A 178 0.74 0.47 -24.32
CA ARG A 178 -0.40 -0.16 -23.63
C ARG A 178 -0.25 -1.68 -23.54
N GLU A 179 0.27 -2.33 -24.58
CA GLU A 179 0.53 -3.78 -24.61
C GLU A 179 1.52 -4.20 -23.52
N THR A 180 2.65 -3.50 -23.41
CA THR A 180 3.60 -3.75 -22.32
C THR A 180 2.98 -3.44 -20.96
N ALA A 181 2.15 -2.40 -20.86
CA ALA A 181 1.44 -2.03 -19.64
C ALA A 181 0.48 -3.13 -19.14
N GLU A 182 -0.12 -3.92 -20.04
CA GLU A 182 -0.99 -5.07 -19.69
C GLU A 182 -0.21 -6.20 -19.02
N GLN A 183 1.08 -6.34 -19.31
CA GLN A 183 1.96 -7.36 -18.73
C GLN A 183 2.48 -7.00 -17.34
N ALA A 184 2.17 -5.79 -16.85
CA ALA A 184 2.52 -5.32 -15.51
C ALA A 184 4.03 -5.46 -15.16
N PRO A 185 4.96 -4.96 -16.01
CA PRO A 185 6.40 -5.12 -15.85
C PRO A 185 6.94 -4.57 -14.52
N GLN A 186 6.27 -3.56 -13.94
CA GLN A 186 6.59 -3.02 -12.63
C GLN A 186 6.47 -4.07 -11.52
N TYR A 187 5.48 -4.97 -11.59
CA TYR A 187 5.34 -6.06 -10.63
C TYR A 187 6.38 -7.16 -10.86
N VAL A 188 6.78 -7.41 -12.12
CA VAL A 188 7.89 -8.32 -12.43
C VAL A 188 9.19 -7.78 -11.84
N ALA A 189 9.52 -6.51 -12.09
CA ALA A 189 10.70 -5.86 -11.53
C ALA A 189 10.67 -5.83 -9.98
N PHE A 190 9.51 -5.62 -9.39
CA PHE A 190 9.31 -5.69 -7.95
C PHE A 190 9.61 -7.09 -7.39
N ARG A 191 9.04 -8.14 -8.00
CA ARG A 191 9.29 -9.54 -7.62
C ARG A 191 10.76 -9.92 -7.73
N GLU A 192 11.47 -9.37 -8.71
CA GLU A 192 12.89 -9.59 -8.94
C GLU A 192 13.78 -8.70 -8.06
N GLY A 193 13.20 -7.84 -7.21
CA GLY A 193 13.96 -6.96 -6.31
C GLY A 193 14.72 -5.85 -7.04
N ARG A 194 14.35 -5.54 -8.29
CA ARG A 194 14.97 -4.47 -9.11
C ARG A 194 14.45 -3.08 -8.78
N ILE A 195 13.39 -2.98 -7.96
CA ILE A 195 12.81 -1.70 -7.55
C ILE A 195 13.29 -1.35 -6.15
N LYS A 196 14.11 -0.29 -6.08
CA LYS A 196 14.60 0.28 -4.82
C LYS A 196 13.44 0.87 -4.01
N SER A 197 13.47 0.66 -2.69
CA SER A 197 12.53 1.27 -1.76
C SER A 197 12.91 2.70 -1.41
N GLY A 198 11.97 3.44 -0.82
CA GLY A 198 12.29 4.74 -0.22
C GLY A 198 12.44 5.89 -1.20
N ARG A 199 11.73 5.84 -2.33
CA ARG A 199 11.78 6.90 -3.36
C ARG A 199 10.83 8.07 -3.06
N ILE A 200 9.78 7.82 -2.28
CA ILE A 200 8.86 8.84 -1.78
C ILE A 200 9.22 9.07 -0.31
N PRO A 201 9.86 10.20 0.04
CA PRO A 201 10.10 10.54 1.43
C PRO A 201 8.76 10.73 2.12
N LEU A 202 8.60 10.19 3.33
CA LEU A 202 7.37 10.36 4.09
C LEU A 202 7.41 11.68 4.88
N ASP A 203 6.56 12.62 4.49
CA ASP A 203 6.43 13.99 5.01
C ASP A 203 4.97 14.46 4.87
N LEU A 204 4.66 15.69 5.31
CA LEU A 204 3.30 16.25 5.23
C LEU A 204 2.74 16.36 3.80
N LEU A 205 3.60 16.47 2.78
CA LEU A 205 3.19 16.62 1.38
C LEU A 205 2.85 15.26 0.73
N SER A 206 3.55 14.21 1.15
CA SER A 206 3.38 12.83 0.68
C SER A 206 2.37 12.03 1.50
N LEU A 207 2.02 12.48 2.71
CA LEU A 207 1.06 11.79 3.58
C LEU A 207 -0.31 11.54 2.92
N PRO A 208 -0.92 12.47 2.15
CA PRO A 208 -2.14 12.18 1.42
C PRO A 208 -1.99 11.03 0.41
N VAL A 209 -0.80 10.85 -0.17
CA VAL A 209 -0.51 9.75 -1.09
C VAL A 209 -0.46 8.42 -0.37
N LEU A 210 0.10 8.39 0.86
CA LEU A 210 0.05 7.20 1.72
C LEU A 210 -1.40 6.91 2.15
N GLU A 211 -2.18 7.94 2.46
CA GLU A 211 -3.61 7.80 2.80
C GLU A 211 -4.41 7.16 1.67
N ASP A 212 -4.18 7.58 0.43
CA ASP A 212 -4.80 6.94 -0.73
C ASP A 212 -4.43 5.46 -0.86
N VAL A 213 -3.16 5.09 -0.62
CA VAL A 213 -2.71 3.70 -0.62
C VAL A 213 -3.41 2.91 0.48
N VAL A 214 -3.43 3.44 1.69
CA VAL A 214 -4.05 2.81 2.86
C VAL A 214 -5.55 2.60 2.66
N LEU A 215 -6.28 3.63 2.21
CA LEU A 215 -7.71 3.55 1.94
C LEU A 215 -8.03 2.50 0.87
N ARG A 216 -7.23 2.45 -0.22
CA ARG A 216 -7.37 1.47 -1.29
C ARG A 216 -7.09 0.06 -0.77
N ALA A 217 -5.99 -0.13 -0.04
CA ALA A 217 -5.57 -1.38 0.55
C ALA A 217 -6.62 -1.93 1.51
N THR A 218 -7.12 -1.11 2.42
CA THR A 218 -8.20 -1.47 3.36
C THR A 218 -9.45 -1.89 2.59
N ARG A 219 -9.89 -1.11 1.58
CA ARG A 219 -11.06 -1.47 0.78
C ARG A 219 -10.90 -2.83 0.09
N ASP A 220 -9.75 -3.08 -0.52
CA ASP A 220 -9.51 -4.30 -1.29
C ASP A 220 -9.33 -5.52 -0.37
N LEU A 221 -8.66 -5.35 0.77
CA LEU A 221 -8.59 -6.35 1.84
C LEU A 221 -9.95 -6.63 2.46
N THR A 222 -10.76 -5.62 2.79
CA THR A 222 -12.11 -5.81 3.36
C THR A 222 -13.02 -6.53 2.36
N ARG A 223 -12.93 -6.23 1.06
CA ARG A 223 -13.67 -6.96 0.01
C ARG A 223 -13.27 -8.44 -0.01
N HIS A 224 -11.96 -8.71 0.06
CA HIS A 224 -11.47 -10.08 0.13
C HIS A 224 -11.95 -10.79 1.42
N CYS A 225 -11.79 -10.14 2.58
CA CYS A 225 -12.23 -10.65 3.88
C CYS A 225 -13.72 -10.98 3.84
N ARG A 226 -14.59 -10.12 3.29
CA ARG A 226 -16.02 -10.42 3.17
C ARG A 226 -16.29 -11.71 2.40
N THR A 227 -15.61 -11.88 1.27
CA THR A 227 -15.76 -13.08 0.45
C THR A 227 -15.28 -14.32 1.19
N ALA A 228 -14.12 -14.24 1.83
CA ALA A 228 -13.56 -15.32 2.64
C ALA A 228 -14.45 -15.65 3.85
N PHE A 229 -14.99 -14.64 4.53
CA PHE A 229 -15.83 -14.79 5.71
C PHE A 229 -17.12 -15.53 5.39
N HIS A 230 -17.84 -15.16 4.32
CA HIS A 230 -19.04 -15.88 3.90
C HIS A 230 -18.74 -17.32 3.45
N ARG A 231 -17.61 -17.53 2.76
CA ARG A 231 -17.14 -18.88 2.40
C ARG A 231 -16.90 -19.74 3.65
N LEU A 232 -16.12 -19.22 4.60
CA LEU A 232 -15.80 -19.92 5.85
C LEU A 232 -17.05 -20.13 6.72
N ARG A 233 -18.01 -19.20 6.71
CA ARG A 233 -19.30 -19.35 7.42
C ARG A 233 -20.10 -20.51 6.84
N ALA A 234 -20.19 -20.61 5.51
CA ALA A 234 -20.85 -21.74 4.86
C ALA A 234 -20.14 -23.08 5.14
N GLU A 235 -18.80 -23.09 5.13
CA GLU A 235 -18.00 -24.27 5.51
C GLU A 235 -18.22 -24.67 6.98
N HIS A 236 -18.32 -23.69 7.88
CA HIS A 236 -18.61 -23.88 9.30
C HIS A 236 -19.97 -24.54 9.49
N GLU A 237 -21.03 -23.99 8.91
CA GLU A 237 -22.37 -24.56 9.00
C GLU A 237 -22.44 -25.97 8.40
N ALA A 238 -21.77 -26.21 7.28
CA ALA A 238 -21.69 -27.53 6.67
C ALA A 238 -20.96 -28.53 7.59
N ALA A 239 -19.85 -28.11 8.20
CA ALA A 239 -19.11 -28.91 9.16
C ALA A 239 -19.95 -29.23 10.39
N HIS A 240 -20.67 -28.26 10.93
CA HIS A 240 -21.56 -28.42 12.07
C HIS A 240 -22.65 -29.46 11.78
N ARG A 241 -23.35 -29.34 10.63
CA ARG A 241 -24.36 -30.31 10.18
C ARG A 241 -23.77 -31.72 9.98
N GLU A 242 -22.55 -31.82 9.47
CA GLU A 242 -21.88 -33.11 9.25
C GLU A 242 -21.49 -33.78 10.57
N ILE A 243 -20.94 -33.00 11.52
CA ILE A 243 -20.57 -33.49 12.86
C ILE A 243 -21.81 -34.00 13.58
N GLN A 244 -22.91 -33.23 13.59
CA GLN A 244 -24.18 -33.65 14.20
C GLN A 244 -24.69 -34.97 13.61
N LYS A 245 -24.62 -35.16 12.28
CA LYS A 245 -25.00 -36.42 11.62
C LYS A 245 -24.12 -37.59 12.05
N LEU A 246 -22.81 -37.37 12.15
CA LEU A 246 -21.86 -38.41 12.56
C LEU A 246 -22.06 -38.79 14.04
N GLU A 247 -22.33 -37.81 14.91
CA GLU A 247 -22.63 -38.04 16.32
C GLU A 247 -23.95 -38.80 16.50
N ALA A 248 -25.02 -38.37 15.83
CA ALA A 248 -26.30 -39.09 15.87
C ALA A 248 -26.18 -40.52 15.34
N HIS A 249 -25.33 -40.76 14.33
CA HIS A 249 -25.04 -42.11 13.86
C HIS A 249 -24.21 -42.92 14.87
N LEU A 250 -23.21 -42.31 15.50
CA LEU A 250 -22.41 -42.94 16.55
C LEU A 250 -23.29 -43.35 17.74
N ASP A 251 -24.25 -42.52 18.13
CA ASP A 251 -25.18 -42.82 19.22
C ASP A 251 -26.10 -44.00 18.86
N LYS A 252 -26.59 -44.07 17.62
CA LYS A 252 -27.33 -45.25 17.13
C LYS A 252 -26.47 -46.52 17.17
N VAL A 253 -25.19 -46.43 16.79
CA VAL A 253 -24.25 -47.55 16.85
C VAL A 253 -23.99 -47.98 18.30
N ARG A 254 -23.87 -47.03 19.23
CA ARG A 254 -23.72 -47.31 20.68
C ARG A 254 -24.95 -48.00 21.27
N GLN A 255 -26.15 -47.62 20.82
CA GLN A 255 -27.41 -48.24 21.25
C GLN A 255 -27.54 -49.72 20.81
N LEU A 256 -26.85 -50.14 19.74
CA LEU A 256 -26.81 -51.55 19.31
C LEU A 256 -25.98 -52.45 20.25
N GLY A 257 -25.22 -51.88 21.20
CA GLY A 257 -24.57 -52.61 22.29
C GLY A 257 -23.62 -53.72 21.83
N VAL A 258 -23.82 -54.93 22.39
CA VAL A 258 -22.94 -56.12 22.21
C VAL A 258 -22.87 -56.60 20.75
N LEU A 259 -23.76 -56.14 19.87
CA LEU A 259 -23.81 -56.52 18.45
C LEU A 259 -22.74 -55.85 17.59
N VAL A 260 -22.02 -54.84 18.10
CA VAL A 260 -21.04 -54.06 17.34
C VAL A 260 -19.62 -54.44 17.75
N ARG A 261 -18.76 -54.77 16.77
CA ARG A 261 -17.34 -55.07 17.04
C ARG A 261 -16.62 -53.83 17.59
N PRO A 262 -15.76 -53.95 18.63
CA PRO A 262 -15.03 -52.82 19.20
C PRO A 262 -14.24 -51.98 18.17
N ASP A 263 -13.66 -52.62 17.15
CA ASP A 263 -12.96 -51.93 16.07
C ASP A 263 -13.85 -51.05 15.20
N GLN A 264 -15.11 -51.47 14.99
CA GLN A 264 -16.06 -50.66 14.22
C GLN A 264 -16.45 -49.41 15.00
N LEU A 265 -16.73 -49.55 16.31
CA LEU A 265 -17.02 -48.40 17.17
C LEU A 265 -15.86 -47.39 17.18
N ARG A 266 -14.62 -47.86 17.35
CA ARG A 266 -13.41 -47.02 17.29
C ARG A 266 -13.29 -46.25 15.96
N ARG A 267 -13.65 -46.86 14.83
CA ARG A 267 -13.63 -46.19 13.52
C ARG A 267 -14.66 -45.07 13.44
N HIS A 268 -15.87 -45.27 13.97
CA HIS A 268 -16.89 -44.22 14.02
C HIS A 268 -16.47 -43.06 14.92
N GLU A 269 -15.93 -43.35 16.11
CA GLU A 269 -15.40 -42.33 17.03
C GLU A 269 -14.24 -41.55 16.39
N SER A 270 -13.30 -42.24 15.76
CA SER A 270 -12.17 -41.61 15.06
C SER A 270 -12.63 -40.70 13.92
N ARG A 271 -13.72 -41.05 13.21
CA ARG A 271 -14.31 -40.21 12.16
C ARG A 271 -14.88 -38.91 12.73
N VAL A 272 -15.65 -39.00 13.82
CA VAL A 272 -16.20 -37.82 14.53
C VAL A 272 -15.06 -36.92 15.00
N LEU A 273 -14.07 -37.48 15.72
CA LEU A 273 -12.93 -36.73 16.24
C LEU A 273 -12.11 -36.06 15.13
N ARG A 274 -11.85 -36.77 14.03
CA ARG A 274 -11.16 -36.21 12.87
C ARG A 274 -11.94 -35.04 12.27
N ARG A 275 -13.27 -35.15 12.18
CA ARG A 275 -14.10 -34.08 11.62
C ARG A 275 -14.16 -32.86 12.54
N LYS A 276 -14.31 -33.07 13.85
CA LYS A 276 -14.22 -32.02 14.87
C LYS A 276 -12.87 -31.30 14.81
N ARG A 277 -11.76 -32.04 14.81
CA ARG A 277 -10.40 -31.45 14.71
C ARG A 277 -10.23 -30.56 13.49
N LYS A 278 -10.75 -30.98 12.33
CA LYS A 278 -10.72 -30.16 11.10
C LYS A 278 -11.60 -28.91 11.18
N ALA A 279 -12.65 -28.92 12.00
CA ALA A 279 -13.57 -27.80 12.16
C ALA A 279 -13.10 -26.79 13.22
N ILE A 280 -12.12 -27.12 14.06
CA ILE A 280 -11.63 -26.24 15.15
C ILE A 280 -11.36 -24.80 14.68
N PRO A 281 -10.62 -24.54 13.58
CA PRO A 281 -10.37 -23.16 13.16
C PRO A 281 -11.64 -22.41 12.76
N LEU A 282 -12.64 -23.10 12.19
CA LEU A 282 -13.91 -22.50 11.84
C LEU A 282 -14.74 -22.19 13.09
N CYS A 283 -14.77 -23.12 14.05
CA CYS A 283 -15.44 -22.92 15.34
C CYS A 283 -14.81 -21.77 16.14
N GLN A 284 -13.48 -21.65 16.14
CA GLN A 284 -12.80 -20.53 16.80
C GLN A 284 -13.33 -19.19 16.29
N VAL A 285 -13.47 -19.03 14.97
CA VAL A 285 -13.97 -17.79 14.37
C VAL A 285 -15.46 -17.57 14.64
N PHE A 286 -16.31 -18.57 14.37
CA PHE A 286 -17.76 -18.37 14.32
C PHE A 286 -18.49 -18.67 15.62
N ASP A 287 -17.92 -19.48 16.51
CA ASP A 287 -18.51 -19.80 17.81
C ASP A 287 -17.91 -18.96 18.95
N TYR A 288 -16.74 -18.35 18.75
CA TYR A 288 -16.04 -17.58 19.77
C TYR A 288 -15.65 -16.16 19.33
N ASP A 289 -14.71 -16.00 18.38
CA ASP A 289 -14.09 -14.70 18.06
C ASP A 289 -15.12 -13.66 17.56
N TYR A 290 -15.91 -14.02 16.55
CA TYR A 290 -16.90 -13.12 15.96
C TYR A 290 -18.07 -12.82 16.93
N PRO A 291 -18.68 -13.81 17.62
CA PRO A 291 -19.69 -13.54 18.64
C PRO A 291 -19.17 -12.69 19.82
N LEU A 292 -17.92 -12.90 20.23
CA LEU A 292 -17.29 -12.08 21.27
C LEU A 292 -17.17 -10.63 20.80
N PHE A 293 -16.64 -10.41 19.60
CA PHE A 293 -16.55 -9.08 19.00
C PHE A 293 -17.92 -8.41 18.88
N GLU A 294 -18.94 -9.12 18.38
CA GLU A 294 -20.30 -8.60 18.23
C GLU A 294 -20.89 -8.14 19.58
N ARG A 295 -20.66 -8.93 20.64
CA ARG A 295 -21.07 -8.55 22.01
C ARG A 295 -20.37 -7.29 22.48
N ASP A 296 -19.06 -7.17 22.28
CA ASP A 296 -18.29 -6.00 22.69
C ASP A 296 -18.76 -4.72 21.95
N GLN A 297 -19.18 -4.83 20.68
CA GLN A 297 -19.73 -3.70 19.92
C GLN A 297 -21.15 -3.30 20.37
N ALA A 298 -21.95 -4.23 20.88
CA ALA A 298 -23.29 -3.93 21.39
C ALA A 298 -23.26 -2.98 22.61
N TYR A 299 -22.17 -3.00 23.39
CA TYR A 299 -21.95 -2.06 24.49
C TYR A 299 -21.55 -0.65 24.01
N ALA A 300 -21.08 -0.50 22.76
CA ALA A 300 -20.67 0.78 22.20
C ALA A 300 -21.84 1.58 21.59
N SER A 301 -22.74 0.95 20.81
CA SER A 301 -24.03 1.54 20.37
C SER A 301 -24.95 0.58 19.59
N GLU A 302 -26.27 0.83 19.59
CA GLU A 302 -27.24 0.10 18.74
C GLU A 302 -26.93 0.19 17.23
N LYS A 303 -26.34 1.31 16.78
CA LYS A 303 -25.93 1.48 15.37
C LYS A 303 -24.73 0.60 14.98
N ALA A 304 -23.83 0.33 15.93
CA ALA A 304 -22.67 -0.54 15.72
C ALA A 304 -23.10 -2.01 15.61
N GLN A 305 -24.11 -2.44 16.37
CA GLN A 305 -24.63 -3.81 16.33
C GLN A 305 -25.19 -4.18 14.94
N ASN A 306 -25.94 -3.27 14.29
CA ASN A 306 -26.47 -3.50 12.93
C ASN A 306 -25.39 -3.60 11.84
N HIS A 307 -24.12 -3.28 12.16
CA HIS A 307 -23.00 -3.32 11.24
C HIS A 307 -21.80 -4.11 11.78
N ALA A 308 -22.01 -5.01 12.75
CA ALA A 308 -20.93 -5.75 13.41
C ALA A 308 -20.06 -6.53 12.44
N GLU A 309 -20.66 -7.15 11.41
CA GLU A 309 -19.93 -7.86 10.36
C GLU A 309 -19.00 -6.92 9.59
N ASP A 310 -19.50 -5.78 9.11
CA ASP A 310 -18.70 -4.80 8.37
C ASP A 310 -17.52 -4.30 9.21
N LEU A 311 -17.77 -4.02 10.49
CA LEU A 311 -16.74 -3.57 11.43
C LEU A 311 -15.69 -4.65 11.68
N PHE A 312 -16.11 -5.91 11.87
CA PHE A 312 -15.20 -7.04 12.06
C PHE A 312 -14.27 -7.23 10.85
N LEU A 313 -14.84 -7.14 9.63
CA LEU A 313 -14.09 -7.31 8.38
C LEU A 313 -13.12 -6.15 8.12
N SER A 314 -13.55 -4.91 8.35
CA SER A 314 -12.66 -3.75 8.20
C SER A 314 -11.55 -3.73 9.26
N ASN A 315 -11.86 -4.08 10.50
CA ASN A 315 -10.88 -4.25 11.56
C ASN A 315 -9.85 -5.33 11.22
N THR A 316 -10.28 -6.43 10.59
CA THR A 316 -9.39 -7.47 10.09
C THR A 316 -8.39 -6.92 9.06
N ALA A 317 -8.89 -6.18 8.06
CA ALA A 317 -8.05 -5.53 7.05
C ALA A 317 -7.08 -4.51 7.69
N TYR A 318 -7.54 -3.76 8.69
CA TYR A 318 -6.76 -2.78 9.41
C TYR A 318 -5.59 -3.41 10.18
N VAL A 319 -5.83 -4.48 10.97
CA VAL A 319 -4.74 -5.19 11.69
C VAL A 319 -3.67 -5.64 10.72
N ALA A 320 -4.08 -6.26 9.61
CA ALA A 320 -3.17 -6.75 8.59
C ALA A 320 -2.30 -5.61 8.03
N LEU A 321 -2.92 -4.48 7.67
CA LEU A 321 -2.22 -3.33 7.11
C LEU A 321 -1.29 -2.66 8.12
N CYS A 322 -1.73 -2.50 9.37
CA CYS A 322 -0.91 -1.97 10.46
C CYS A 322 0.35 -2.81 10.68
N ARG A 323 0.22 -4.13 10.69
CA ARG A 323 1.36 -5.05 10.79
C ARG A 323 2.32 -4.90 9.61
N LEU A 324 1.82 -4.77 8.38
CA LEU A 324 2.65 -4.55 7.19
C LEU A 324 3.42 -3.22 7.26
N VAL A 325 2.74 -2.13 7.63
CA VAL A 325 3.38 -0.81 7.79
C VAL A 325 4.41 -0.84 8.92
N PHE A 326 4.10 -1.50 10.04
CA PHE A 326 5.05 -1.66 11.14
C PHE A 326 6.31 -2.40 10.71
N VAL A 327 6.18 -3.52 9.98
CA VAL A 327 7.34 -4.23 9.42
C VAL A 327 8.16 -3.30 8.53
N ARG A 328 7.53 -2.50 7.63
CA ARG A 328 8.25 -1.54 6.78
C ARG A 328 9.00 -0.48 7.59
N ILE A 329 8.41 0.03 8.66
CA ILE A 329 9.07 0.96 9.59
C ILE A 329 10.30 0.28 10.22
N CYS A 330 10.16 -0.95 10.73
CA CYS A 330 11.29 -1.67 11.32
C CYS A 330 12.41 -1.96 10.31
N GLU A 331 12.07 -2.31 9.07
CA GLU A 331 13.04 -2.56 7.99
C GLU A 331 13.84 -1.30 7.62
N ASP A 332 13.17 -0.15 7.49
CA ASP A 332 13.81 1.10 7.09
C ASP A 332 14.55 1.77 8.26
N ALA A 333 14.08 1.58 9.49
CA ALA A 333 14.78 1.98 10.72
C ALA A 333 16.00 1.09 11.05
N GLY A 334 16.18 -0.02 10.34
CA GLY A 334 17.30 -0.97 10.55
C GLY A 334 17.14 -1.85 11.79
N LEU A 335 15.92 -2.01 12.31
CA LEU A 335 15.61 -2.88 13.44
C LEU A 335 15.48 -4.35 13.04
N THR A 336 15.25 -4.59 11.75
CA THR A 336 15.15 -5.93 11.17
C THR A 336 15.76 -5.94 9.76
N SER A 337 16.09 -7.13 9.25
CA SER A 337 16.46 -7.32 7.86
C SER A 337 15.26 -7.13 6.91
N LYS A 338 15.54 -6.64 5.70
CA LYS A 338 14.52 -6.43 4.66
C LYS A 338 13.99 -7.75 4.10
N LYS A 339 12.69 -7.98 4.27
CA LYS A 339 11.93 -9.17 3.85
C LYS A 339 10.83 -8.80 2.86
N ILE A 340 10.03 -7.78 3.18
CA ILE A 340 8.88 -7.34 2.39
C ILE A 340 9.18 -6.11 1.52
N SER A 341 10.44 -5.68 1.48
CA SER A 341 10.94 -4.57 0.66
C SER A 341 12.25 -4.90 -0.06
N ASN A 342 12.57 -4.11 -1.10
CA ASN A 342 13.78 -4.24 -1.90
C ASN A 342 14.02 -5.69 -2.37
N SER A 343 15.27 -6.17 -2.21
CA SER A 343 15.71 -7.52 -2.54
C SER A 343 15.16 -8.61 -1.62
N GLY A 344 14.49 -8.27 -0.51
CA GLY A 344 13.90 -9.26 0.40
C GLY A 344 12.88 -10.16 -0.30
N ILE A 345 12.08 -9.58 -1.19
CA ILE A 345 11.09 -10.32 -1.98
C ILE A 345 11.75 -11.26 -2.98
N ALA A 346 12.84 -10.81 -3.62
CA ALA A 346 13.61 -11.64 -4.54
C ALA A 346 14.27 -12.81 -3.80
N ALA A 347 14.88 -12.53 -2.63
CA ALA A 347 15.49 -13.55 -1.78
C ALA A 347 14.47 -14.61 -1.34
N TRP A 348 13.28 -14.19 -0.91
CA TRP A 348 12.18 -15.10 -0.57
C TRP A 348 11.77 -15.98 -1.76
N ARG A 349 11.59 -15.39 -2.95
CA ARG A 349 11.20 -16.14 -4.15
C ARG A 349 12.23 -17.18 -4.55
N ASN A 350 13.52 -16.88 -4.41
CA ASN A 350 14.58 -17.84 -4.69
C ASN A 350 14.53 -19.03 -3.72
N LEU A 351 14.28 -18.75 -2.42
CA LEU A 351 14.19 -19.76 -1.37
C LEU A 351 12.96 -20.68 -1.52
N VAL A 352 11.84 -20.13 -1.99
CA VAL A 352 10.53 -20.82 -2.02
C VAL A 352 10.18 -21.31 -3.43
N SER A 353 11.13 -21.29 -4.37
CA SER A 353 10.96 -21.69 -5.78
C SER A 353 10.36 -23.10 -5.98
N ALA A 354 10.51 -24.00 -5.01
CA ALA A 354 9.93 -25.35 -5.01
C ALA A 354 8.55 -25.48 -4.33
N ILE A 355 8.10 -24.46 -3.58
CA ILE A 355 6.83 -24.48 -2.84
C ILE A 355 5.90 -23.44 -3.46
N LYS A 356 4.74 -23.87 -3.98
CA LYS A 356 3.67 -22.94 -4.36
C LYS A 356 3.07 -22.29 -3.10
N SER A 357 3.72 -21.28 -2.53
CA SER A 357 3.14 -20.47 -1.44
C SER A 357 3.75 -19.06 -1.44
N ARG A 358 3.14 -18.09 -2.11
CA ARG A 358 2.11 -17.14 -1.59
C ARG A 358 2.61 -16.30 -0.41
N TYR A 359 2.48 -14.97 -0.53
CA TYR A 359 3.01 -13.96 0.40
C TYR A 359 2.74 -14.20 1.89
N GLN A 360 1.69 -14.94 2.27
CA GLN A 360 1.38 -15.23 3.68
C GLN A 360 2.50 -15.90 4.47
N SER A 361 3.26 -16.81 3.85
CA SER A 361 4.40 -17.43 4.54
C SER A 361 5.54 -16.43 4.75
N LEU A 362 5.77 -15.53 3.78
CA LEU A 362 6.68 -14.39 3.95
C LEU A 362 6.18 -13.46 5.06
N LEU A 363 4.88 -13.16 5.11
CA LEU A 363 4.29 -12.29 6.12
C LEU A 363 4.40 -12.89 7.50
N ARG A 364 4.12 -14.19 7.68
CA ARG A 364 4.31 -14.88 8.97
C ARG A 364 5.75 -14.79 9.45
N LEU A 365 6.70 -15.07 8.57
CA LEU A 365 8.13 -14.93 8.90
C LEU A 365 8.49 -13.48 9.26
N ALA A 366 7.99 -12.50 8.50
CA ALA A 366 8.25 -11.09 8.76
C ALA A 366 7.64 -10.62 10.08
N PHE A 367 6.43 -11.07 10.40
CA PHE A 367 5.71 -10.75 11.63
C PHE A 367 6.39 -11.39 12.85
N GLU A 368 6.79 -12.66 12.74
CA GLU A 368 7.53 -13.35 13.79
C GLU A 368 8.85 -12.65 14.08
N ASP A 369 9.57 -12.22 13.05
CA ASP A 369 10.87 -11.56 13.21
C ASP A 369 10.77 -10.19 13.88
N VAL A 370 9.69 -9.42 13.68
CA VAL A 370 9.49 -8.14 14.38
C VAL A 370 8.70 -8.27 15.68
N SER A 371 8.15 -9.45 16.00
CA SER A 371 7.34 -9.65 17.20
C SER A 371 8.07 -9.33 18.50
N HIS A 372 9.39 -9.52 18.56
CA HIS A 372 10.20 -9.20 19.76
C HIS A 372 10.36 -7.70 19.99
N ILE A 373 10.14 -6.87 18.95
CA ILE A 373 10.14 -5.41 19.05
C ILE A 373 8.81 -4.97 19.68
N TYR A 374 7.70 -5.54 19.21
CA TYR A 374 6.38 -5.17 19.70
C TYR A 374 5.35 -6.31 19.68
N SER A 375 5.42 -7.22 20.66
CA SER A 375 4.66 -8.47 20.65
C SER A 375 3.16 -8.24 20.63
N ARG A 376 2.66 -7.23 21.34
CA ARG A 376 1.22 -6.95 21.42
C ARG A 376 0.55 -6.73 20.06
N LEU A 377 1.26 -6.13 19.09
CA LEU A 377 0.73 -5.96 17.73
C LEU A 377 0.63 -7.29 16.98
N PHE A 378 1.50 -8.24 17.28
CA PHE A 378 1.63 -9.52 16.58
C PHE A 378 1.06 -10.72 17.36
N GLU A 379 0.56 -10.51 18.58
CA GLU A 379 -0.23 -11.49 19.32
C GLU A 379 -1.47 -11.90 18.53
N GLU A 380 -1.84 -13.18 18.65
CA GLU A 380 -3.05 -13.71 18.01
C GLU A 380 -4.28 -12.97 18.53
N GLN A 381 -4.99 -12.34 17.62
CA GLN A 381 -6.21 -11.59 17.88
C GLN A 381 -7.41 -12.24 17.20
N VAL A 382 -8.63 -11.84 17.60
CA VAL A 382 -9.89 -12.25 16.96
C VAL A 382 -9.96 -11.92 15.45
N PHE A 383 -9.00 -11.15 14.94
CA PHE A 383 -8.87 -10.74 13.54
C PHE A 383 -7.93 -11.63 12.71
N ASP A 384 -7.23 -12.58 13.34
CA ASP A 384 -6.19 -13.39 12.69
C ASP A 384 -6.73 -14.67 12.03
N TRP A 385 -7.91 -14.57 11.42
CA TRP A 385 -8.64 -15.70 10.84
C TRP A 385 -8.46 -15.84 9.32
N PHE A 386 -7.94 -14.81 8.63
CA PHE A 386 -7.78 -14.79 7.17
C PHE A 386 -6.50 -15.56 6.72
N GLY A 387 -6.45 -16.87 6.97
CA GLY A 387 -5.26 -17.70 6.73
C GLY A 387 -5.30 -18.59 5.48
N GLN A 388 -6.46 -18.74 4.83
CA GLN A 388 -6.56 -19.65 3.67
C GLN A 388 -6.19 -18.94 2.38
N THR A 389 -5.02 -19.29 1.88
CA THR A 389 -4.51 -18.80 0.61
C THR A 389 -5.46 -19.04 -0.58
N ASP A 390 -5.86 -17.97 -1.26
CA ASP A 390 -6.34 -18.01 -2.65
C ASP A 390 -5.56 -17.02 -3.55
N SER A 391 -5.82 -17.05 -4.86
CA SER A 391 -5.14 -16.20 -5.84
C SER A 391 -5.37 -14.71 -5.60
N ASP A 392 -6.53 -14.37 -5.06
CA ASP A 392 -7.01 -12.99 -5.00
C ASP A 392 -6.30 -12.26 -3.85
N LEU A 393 -6.21 -12.88 -2.68
CA LEU A 393 -5.44 -12.33 -1.57
C LEU A 393 -3.97 -12.13 -1.92
N HIS A 394 -3.40 -13.02 -2.75
CA HIS A 394 -2.02 -12.89 -3.19
C HIS A 394 -1.80 -11.60 -3.98
N GLN A 395 -2.70 -11.28 -4.93
CA GLN A 395 -2.62 -10.06 -5.73
C GLN A 395 -2.82 -8.81 -4.87
N VAL A 396 -3.77 -8.84 -3.93
CA VAL A 396 -4.02 -7.72 -3.01
C VAL A 396 -2.78 -7.44 -2.16
N ILE A 397 -2.21 -8.48 -1.53
CA ILE A 397 -1.00 -8.31 -0.70
C ILE A 397 0.19 -7.86 -1.55
N GLU A 398 0.39 -8.42 -2.75
CA GLU A 398 1.47 -8.01 -3.63
C GLU A 398 1.42 -6.52 -3.97
N ARG A 399 0.23 -6.04 -4.33
CA ARG A 399 0.01 -4.62 -4.61
C ARG A 399 0.31 -3.75 -3.40
N ILE A 400 -0.14 -4.15 -2.21
CA ILE A 400 0.15 -3.41 -0.97
C ILE A 400 1.66 -3.35 -0.74
N LEU A 401 2.37 -4.49 -0.84
CA LEU A 401 3.81 -4.52 -0.66
C LEU A 401 4.54 -3.65 -1.71
N PHE A 402 4.10 -3.69 -2.96
CA PHE A 402 4.65 -2.87 -4.04
C PHE A 402 4.45 -1.37 -3.79
N GLU A 403 3.25 -0.95 -3.41
CA GLU A 403 2.93 0.45 -3.11
C GLU A 403 3.69 0.93 -1.84
N LEU A 404 3.73 0.12 -0.78
CA LEU A 404 4.49 0.43 0.44
C LEU A 404 6.01 0.46 0.22
N ASN A 405 6.54 -0.31 -0.73
CA ASN A 405 7.96 -0.26 -1.08
C ASN A 405 8.37 1.12 -1.62
N ALA A 406 7.44 1.90 -2.19
CA ALA A 406 7.77 3.23 -2.71
C ALA A 406 8.16 4.23 -1.61
N PHE A 407 7.65 4.08 -0.40
CA PHE A 407 7.84 5.04 0.69
C PHE A 407 9.12 4.78 1.48
N ASP A 408 9.71 5.87 1.98
CA ASP A 408 10.83 5.86 2.93
C ASP A 408 10.29 6.04 4.35
N PHE A 409 10.38 4.98 5.15
CA PHE A 409 9.98 4.99 6.55
C PHE A 409 11.16 5.20 7.52
N HIS A 410 12.33 5.64 7.04
CA HIS A 410 13.51 5.81 7.89
C HIS A 410 13.30 6.88 8.97
N ASN A 411 12.71 8.02 8.59
CA ASN A 411 12.52 9.19 9.45
C ASN A 411 11.05 9.47 9.74
N VAL A 412 10.29 8.47 10.18
CA VAL A 412 8.91 8.69 10.66
C VAL A 412 8.96 9.45 11.98
N GLY A 413 8.88 10.78 11.89
CA GLY A 413 8.77 11.66 13.05
C GLY A 413 7.51 11.36 13.87
N ARG A 414 7.47 11.83 15.13
CA ARG A 414 6.38 11.51 16.07
C ARG A 414 5.00 11.94 15.57
N ASP A 415 4.92 13.16 15.04
CA ASP A 415 3.67 13.70 14.49
C ASP A 415 3.22 12.90 13.27
N LEU A 416 4.19 12.44 12.46
CA LEU A 416 3.92 11.61 11.28
C LEU A 416 3.40 10.23 11.66
N LEU A 417 3.93 9.60 12.71
CA LEU A 417 3.41 8.32 13.21
C LEU A 417 1.97 8.46 13.73
N GLY A 418 1.68 9.54 14.47
CA GLY A 418 0.32 9.85 14.94
C GLY A 418 -0.64 10.08 13.79
N MET A 419 -0.23 10.82 12.75
CA MET A 419 -1.03 11.03 11.54
C MET A 419 -1.22 9.74 10.73
N MET A 420 -0.16 8.94 10.55
CA MET A 420 -0.25 7.63 9.89
C MET A 420 -1.26 6.71 10.58
N TYR A 421 -1.32 6.73 11.91
CA TYR A 421 -2.33 5.98 12.65
C TYR A 421 -3.76 6.47 12.34
N GLN A 422 -3.98 7.79 12.29
CA GLN A 422 -5.27 8.36 11.89
C GLN A 422 -5.63 8.03 10.43
N THR A 423 -4.63 7.99 9.55
CA THR A 423 -4.76 7.59 8.15
C THR A 423 -5.17 6.13 8.02
N LEU A 424 -4.60 5.24 8.84
CA LEU A 424 -4.97 3.84 8.87
C LEU A 424 -6.45 3.65 9.27
N ARG A 425 -7.02 4.54 10.10
CA ARG A 425 -8.42 4.45 10.57
C ARG A 425 -9.26 5.69 10.20
N PRO A 426 -9.95 5.68 9.04
CA PRO A 426 -10.64 6.87 8.52
C PRO A 426 -11.71 7.43 9.46
N ARG A 427 -11.92 8.76 9.41
CA ARG A 427 -12.84 9.49 10.31
C ARG A 427 -14.28 8.98 10.31
N ALA A 428 -14.77 8.50 9.16
CA ALA A 428 -16.12 7.98 9.02
C ALA A 428 -16.33 6.69 9.83
N GLU A 429 -15.32 5.82 9.87
CA GLU A 429 -15.35 4.57 10.61
C GLU A 429 -15.22 4.81 12.12
N ARG A 430 -14.34 5.74 12.51
CA ARG A 430 -14.22 6.25 13.89
C ARG A 430 -15.55 6.78 14.44
N LYS A 431 -16.24 7.62 13.65
CA LYS A 431 -17.57 8.14 14.01
C LYS A 431 -18.64 7.06 14.14
N ARG A 432 -18.61 6.01 13.30
CA ARG A 432 -19.55 4.88 13.39
C ARG A 432 -19.35 4.06 14.67
N LEU A 433 -18.13 4.06 15.20
CA LEU A 433 -17.73 3.38 16.43
C LEU A 433 -17.82 4.25 17.69
N GLY A 434 -18.18 5.53 17.56
CA GLY A 434 -18.19 6.46 18.70
C GLY A 434 -16.80 6.91 19.17
N GLU A 435 -15.75 6.63 18.39
CA GLU A 435 -14.38 7.01 18.72
C GLU A 435 -14.08 8.44 18.25
N TYR A 436 -13.97 9.36 19.21
CA TYR A 436 -13.54 10.73 18.96
C TYR A 436 -12.13 10.91 19.52
N TYR A 437 -11.14 11.13 18.66
CA TYR A 437 -9.83 11.57 19.16
C TYR A 437 -9.89 13.03 19.57
N THR A 438 -9.19 13.32 20.67
CA THR A 438 -9.02 14.66 21.18
C THR A 438 -7.94 15.37 20.36
N ASP A 439 -8.29 16.50 19.74
CA ASP A 439 -7.35 17.33 19.00
C ASP A 439 -6.18 17.77 19.91
N GLU A 440 -4.97 17.81 19.36
CA GLU A 440 -3.75 18.08 20.13
C GLU A 440 -3.78 19.40 20.93
N PRO A 441 -4.33 20.53 20.41
CA PRO A 441 -4.46 21.75 21.19
C PRO A 441 -5.33 21.58 22.45
N VAL A 442 -6.34 20.72 22.38
CA VAL A 442 -7.22 20.40 23.53
C VAL A 442 -6.47 19.53 24.53
N VAL A 443 -5.71 18.54 24.05
CA VAL A 443 -4.83 17.71 24.90
C VAL A 443 -3.84 18.59 25.66
N ASP A 444 -3.14 19.48 24.95
CA ASP A 444 -2.17 20.40 25.55
C ASP A 444 -2.82 21.36 26.54
N PHE A 445 -4.02 21.86 26.23
CA PHE A 445 -4.80 22.71 27.14
C PHE A 445 -5.12 21.97 28.45
N VAL A 446 -5.64 20.75 28.36
CA VAL A 446 -6.00 19.94 29.53
C VAL A 446 -4.76 19.60 30.36
N LEU A 447 -3.67 19.11 29.74
CA LEU A 447 -2.44 18.76 30.45
C LEU A 447 -1.82 19.97 31.17
N ARG A 448 -1.84 21.15 30.55
CA ARG A 448 -1.43 22.41 31.20
C ARG A 448 -2.35 22.77 32.36
N ARG A 449 -3.68 22.65 32.20
CA ARG A 449 -4.64 23.03 33.24
C ARG A 449 -4.57 22.11 34.46
N VAL A 450 -4.29 20.82 34.25
CA VAL A 450 -4.00 19.85 35.31
C VAL A 450 -2.66 20.16 35.99
N GLY A 451 -1.76 20.90 35.33
CA GLY A 451 -0.46 21.31 35.87
C GLY A 451 0.59 20.20 35.85
N ILE A 452 0.29 19.05 35.24
CA ILE A 452 1.17 17.88 35.29
C ILE A 452 2.49 18.10 34.52
N LEU A 453 2.46 18.91 33.47
CA LEU A 453 3.64 19.19 32.64
C LEU A 453 4.66 20.11 33.34
N ASP A 454 4.19 20.99 34.21
CA ASP A 454 5.01 21.95 34.97
C ASP A 454 5.42 21.40 36.33
N ASP A 455 4.87 20.25 36.75
CA ASP A 455 5.16 19.66 38.06
C ASP A 455 6.64 19.25 38.17
N PRO A 456 7.43 19.77 39.12
CA PRO A 456 8.86 19.44 39.24
C PRO A 456 9.09 17.96 39.56
N HIS A 457 8.10 17.28 40.16
CA HIS A 457 8.15 15.89 40.56
C HIS A 457 7.53 14.92 39.53
N LEU A 458 7.27 15.37 38.30
CA LEU A 458 6.66 14.57 37.24
C LEU A 458 7.31 13.17 37.07
N MET A 459 8.63 13.09 37.16
CA MET A 459 9.38 11.83 36.96
C MET A 459 9.18 10.81 38.10
N GLN A 460 8.61 11.21 39.23
CA GLN A 460 8.24 10.33 40.35
C GLN A 460 6.74 10.01 40.38
N LYS A 461 5.93 10.58 39.48
CA LYS A 461 4.48 10.37 39.47
C LYS A 461 4.08 9.14 38.66
N ARG A 462 2.81 8.75 38.83
CA ARG A 462 2.09 7.82 37.95
C ARG A 462 0.88 8.56 37.41
N VAL A 463 0.75 8.61 36.09
CA VAL A 463 -0.34 9.25 35.37
C VAL A 463 -1.10 8.16 34.64
N LEU A 464 -2.41 8.11 34.84
CA LEU A 464 -3.29 7.16 34.19
C LEU A 464 -4.27 7.92 33.29
N ASP A 465 -4.34 7.50 32.03
CA ASP A 465 -5.44 7.81 31.12
C ASP A 465 -6.38 6.59 31.03
N PRO A 466 -7.55 6.61 31.68
CA PRO A 466 -8.41 5.43 31.81
C PRO A 466 -9.29 5.14 30.59
N ALA A 467 -9.24 5.98 29.56
CA ALA A 467 -9.96 5.80 28.28
C ALA A 467 -9.10 6.35 27.14
N CYS A 468 -7.91 5.77 27.00
CA CYS A 468 -6.79 6.50 26.42
C CYS A 468 -6.80 6.61 24.90
N GLY A 469 -7.68 5.90 24.20
CA GLY A 469 -7.71 5.88 22.75
C GLY A 469 -6.33 5.48 22.22
N SER A 470 -5.85 6.22 21.23
CA SER A 470 -4.50 6.12 20.66
C SER A 470 -3.37 6.63 21.59
N PHE A 471 -3.66 6.77 22.88
CA PHE A 471 -2.75 7.26 23.91
C PHE A 471 -2.22 8.68 23.69
N THR A 472 -2.99 9.57 23.04
CA THR A 472 -2.53 10.93 22.66
C THR A 472 -2.10 11.76 23.87
N PHE A 473 -2.82 11.70 24.99
CA PHE A 473 -2.41 12.34 26.25
C PHE A 473 -1.08 11.77 26.77
N GLY A 474 -0.95 10.45 26.73
CA GLY A 474 0.26 9.73 27.12
C GLY A 474 1.47 10.08 26.25
N ILE A 475 1.31 10.20 24.93
CA ILE A 475 2.37 10.63 24.01
C ILE A 475 2.84 12.05 24.35
N ARG A 476 1.92 13.00 24.52
CA ARG A 476 2.27 14.39 24.89
C ARG A 476 2.98 14.45 26.25
N LEU A 477 2.57 13.62 27.20
CA LEU A 477 3.25 13.45 28.50
C LEU A 477 4.66 12.86 28.33
N LEU A 478 4.80 11.76 27.57
CA LEU A 478 6.07 11.09 27.29
C LEU A 478 7.07 12.04 26.62
N HIS A 479 6.61 12.96 25.77
CA HIS A 479 7.47 13.99 25.17
C HIS A 479 8.12 14.89 26.22
N HIS A 480 7.35 15.33 27.22
CA HIS A 480 7.89 16.13 28.33
C HIS A 480 8.84 15.31 29.19
N LEU A 481 8.51 14.03 29.45
CA LEU A 481 9.40 13.13 30.17
C LEU A 481 10.73 12.92 29.44
N LEU A 482 10.71 12.75 28.12
CA LEU A 482 11.90 12.59 27.29
C LEU A 482 12.82 13.83 27.36
N ARG A 483 12.26 15.04 27.27
CA ARG A 483 13.05 16.28 27.41
C ARG A 483 13.67 16.43 28.79
N ARG A 484 12.94 16.07 29.85
CA ARG A 484 13.47 16.08 31.22
C ARG A 484 14.53 15.01 31.43
N ALA A 485 14.34 13.84 30.81
CA ALA A 485 15.30 12.76 30.87
C ALA A 485 16.62 13.14 30.17
N GLU A 486 16.53 13.79 29.01
CA GLU A 486 17.66 14.33 28.27
C GLU A 486 18.40 15.43 29.07
N ALA A 487 17.66 16.37 29.66
CA ALA A 487 18.23 17.40 30.53
C ALA A 487 18.96 16.81 31.76
N GLN A 488 18.58 15.62 32.21
CA GLN A 488 19.25 14.87 33.27
C GLN A 488 20.25 13.82 32.75
N SER A 489 20.50 13.78 31.43
CA SER A 489 21.43 12.85 30.77
C SER A 489 21.15 11.38 31.10
N LEU A 490 19.88 10.99 31.22
CA LEU A 490 19.50 9.60 31.42
C LEU A 490 19.85 8.76 30.18
N SER A 491 20.29 7.53 30.40
CA SER A 491 20.48 6.56 29.32
C SER A 491 19.15 6.22 28.64
N ALA A 492 19.21 5.70 27.41
CA ALA A 492 18.02 5.25 26.68
C ALA A 492 17.21 4.21 27.48
N ALA A 493 17.89 3.28 28.15
CA ALA A 493 17.25 2.27 28.99
C ALA A 493 16.50 2.88 30.19
N ASN A 494 17.13 3.82 30.90
CA ASN A 494 16.50 4.48 32.03
C ASN A 494 15.36 5.43 31.61
N THR A 495 15.49 6.03 30.43
CA THR A 495 14.46 6.87 29.82
C THR A 495 13.22 6.07 29.45
N LEU A 496 13.40 4.86 28.91
CA LEU A 496 12.30 3.93 28.62
C LEU A 496 11.60 3.48 29.92
N GLU A 497 12.38 3.09 30.93
CA GLU A 497 11.84 2.67 32.22
C GLU A 497 11.08 3.80 32.93
N LEU A 498 11.56 5.03 32.81
CA LEU A 498 10.86 6.21 33.28
C LEU A 498 9.50 6.36 32.59
N GLY A 499 9.45 6.21 31.27
CA GLY A 499 8.19 6.25 30.51
C GLY A 499 7.18 5.20 30.99
N ARG A 500 7.64 3.94 31.16
CA ARG A 500 6.84 2.82 31.69
C ARG A 500 6.30 3.07 33.08
N ARG A 501 7.12 3.62 33.97
CA ARG A 501 6.73 3.87 35.34
C ARG A 501 5.72 5.00 35.44
N VAL A 502 5.86 6.05 34.62
CA VAL A 502 5.08 7.28 34.76
C VAL A 502 3.79 7.25 33.95
N ALA A 503 3.79 6.78 32.70
CA ALA A 503 2.64 6.89 31.80
C ALA A 503 1.88 5.56 31.65
N HIS A 504 0.62 5.55 32.10
CA HIS A 504 -0.27 4.39 32.04
C HIS A 504 -1.52 4.74 31.23
N GLY A 505 -2.00 3.81 30.40
CA GLY A 505 -3.20 4.00 29.59
C GLY A 505 -4.05 2.73 29.56
N TRP A 506 -5.34 2.87 29.80
CA TRP A 506 -6.33 1.80 29.65
C TRP A 506 -7.33 2.19 28.58
N ASP A 507 -7.73 1.23 27.76
CA ASP A 507 -8.84 1.39 26.84
C ASP A 507 -9.62 0.07 26.73
N ILE A 508 -10.93 0.17 26.55
CA ILE A 508 -11.80 -0.98 26.32
C ILE A 508 -11.61 -1.54 24.92
N ASN A 509 -11.22 -0.69 23.96
CA ASN A 509 -10.92 -1.10 22.61
C ASN A 509 -9.45 -1.57 22.55
N PRO A 510 -9.18 -2.88 22.34
CA PRO A 510 -7.81 -3.38 22.24
C PRO A 510 -7.02 -2.67 21.13
N PHE A 511 -7.69 -2.24 20.05
CA PHE A 511 -7.09 -1.49 18.95
C PHE A 511 -6.54 -0.12 19.32
N ALA A 512 -7.20 0.56 20.23
CA ALA A 512 -6.78 1.88 20.69
C ALA A 512 -5.40 1.80 21.38
N THR A 513 -5.16 0.70 22.09
CA THR A 513 -3.89 0.42 22.78
C THR A 513 -2.82 -0.25 21.90
N LEU A 514 -3.19 -0.79 20.73
CA LEU A 514 -2.26 -1.47 19.82
C LEU A 514 -1.10 -0.62 19.33
N PRO A 515 -1.12 0.73 19.20
CA PRO A 515 0.03 1.48 18.70
C PRO A 515 1.05 1.88 19.79
N PHE A 516 0.64 1.89 21.06
CA PHE A 516 1.47 2.41 22.15
C PHE A 516 1.18 1.69 23.47
N SER A 517 1.64 0.45 23.60
CA SER A 517 1.82 -0.16 24.91
C SER A 517 3.24 0.13 25.43
N PRO A 518 3.41 0.91 26.53
CA PRO A 518 4.71 1.18 27.10
C PRO A 518 5.44 -0.08 27.59
N GLU A 519 4.74 -1.21 27.72
CA GLU A 519 5.31 -2.47 28.21
C GLU A 519 6.38 -3.05 27.27
N GLN A 520 6.52 -2.58 26.02
CA GLN A 520 7.38 -3.22 25.03
C GLN A 520 8.18 -2.24 24.15
N SER A 521 9.33 -2.72 23.71
CA SER A 521 10.53 -1.98 23.35
C SER A 521 10.39 -1.12 22.09
N PHE A 522 10.43 0.21 22.22
CA PHE A 522 10.89 1.07 21.13
C PHE A 522 12.41 1.24 21.28
N PRO A 523 13.25 0.61 20.45
CA PRO A 523 14.66 0.97 20.37
C PRO A 523 14.76 2.36 19.77
N VAL A 524 14.86 3.38 20.62
CA VAL A 524 15.34 4.70 20.23
C VAL A 524 16.81 4.52 19.86
N SER A 525 17.10 4.47 18.57
CA SER A 525 18.48 4.45 18.06
C SER A 525 19.22 5.69 18.59
N PRO A 526 20.44 5.57 19.13
CA PRO A 526 21.25 6.70 19.59
C PRO A 526 21.84 7.55 18.44
N ARG A 527 21.29 7.45 17.22
CA ARG A 527 21.74 8.19 16.03
C ARG A 527 20.65 9.06 15.41
N ILE A 528 19.83 9.69 16.23
CA ILE A 528 18.98 10.81 15.81
C ILE A 528 19.60 12.06 16.44
N HIS A 529 20.46 12.72 15.67
CA HIS A 529 20.87 14.11 15.90
C HIS A 529 19.96 15.03 15.12
#